data_AF-A0A914Z6C8-F1
#
_entry.id   AF-A0A914Z6C8-F1
#
_cell.length_a   1.000
_cell.length_b   1.000
_cell.length_c   1.000
_cell.angle_alpha   90.00
_cell.angle_beta   90.00
_cell.angle_gamma   90.00
#
_symmetry.space_group_name_H-M   'P 1'
#
loop_
_entity.id
_entity.type
_entity.pdbx_description
1 polymer ?
#
loop_
_entity_poly.entity_id
_entity_poly.type
_entity_poly.pdbx_seq_one_letter_code
_entity_poly.pdbx_strand_id
1 'polypeptide(L)'
;MSEEGGYLGAMTYQAIYSSAFEKLRTSHSDNPEASSALNLLQRNLLQADNSSSSFLFDFAKTLLTDAKLNVNLQESYLRMHATAPVDDLEMPQYTNRPEFQELSLRAIALRRVLARVPDEMKEPA
;
A
#
# COMPACT_ATOMS: atom_id res chain seq x y z
N MET A 1 19.75 -14.60 6.37
CA MET A 1 19.74 -13.39 5.54
C MET A 1 18.28 -13.01 5.38
N SER A 2 17.79 -12.10 6.21
CA SER A 2 16.36 -11.71 6.25
C SER A 2 16.25 -10.27 5.76
N GLU A 3 16.40 -10.07 4.45
CA GLU A 3 16.33 -8.74 3.82
C GLU A 3 14.99 -8.49 3.10
N GLU A 4 13.99 -9.38 3.22
CA GLU A 4 12.68 -9.19 2.57
C GLU A 4 11.70 -8.28 3.34
N GLY A 5 11.96 -7.96 4.62
CA GLY A 5 11.02 -7.19 5.46
C GLY A 5 11.15 -5.65 5.35
N GLY A 6 12.10 -5.13 4.59
CA GLY A 6 12.60 -3.76 4.82
C GLY A 6 11.67 -2.59 4.45
N TYR A 7 10.81 -2.74 3.45
CA TYR A 7 10.01 -1.63 2.93
C TYR A 7 8.53 -1.99 2.67
N LEU A 8 8.28 -3.17 2.09
CA LEU A 8 6.91 -3.61 1.83
C LEU A 8 6.13 -3.85 3.12
N GLY A 9 6.79 -4.35 4.17
CA GLY A 9 6.21 -4.47 5.51
C GLY A 9 5.56 -3.17 5.98
N ALA A 10 6.34 -2.07 5.99
CA ALA A 10 5.88 -0.76 6.42
C ALA A 10 4.74 -0.18 5.55
N MET A 11 4.73 -0.48 4.25
CA MET A 11 3.70 0.00 3.32
C MET A 11 2.45 -0.90 3.28
N THR A 12 2.51 -2.10 3.87
CA THR A 12 1.47 -3.10 3.70
C THR A 12 0.13 -2.66 4.24
N TYR A 13 0.13 -2.06 5.43
CA TYR A 13 -1.10 -1.55 6.01
C TYR A 13 -1.75 -0.48 5.12
N GLN A 14 -0.98 0.51 4.68
CA GLN A 14 -1.50 1.59 3.85
C GLN A 14 -1.95 1.15 2.46
N ALA A 15 -1.31 0.15 1.86
CA ALA A 15 -1.66 -0.30 0.52
C ALA A 15 -2.84 -1.28 0.51
N ILE A 16 -2.86 -2.25 1.43
CA ILE A 16 -3.81 -3.37 1.39
C ILE A 16 -4.92 -3.19 2.43
N TYR A 17 -4.52 -3.07 3.70
CA TYR A 17 -5.47 -3.17 4.80
C TYR A 17 -6.34 -1.92 4.94
N SER A 18 -5.77 -0.71 4.76
CA SER A 18 -6.51 0.56 4.88
C SER A 18 -7.75 0.59 3.98
N SER A 19 -7.57 0.30 2.68
CA SER A 19 -8.63 0.28 1.68
C SER A 19 -9.64 -0.84 1.96
N ALA A 20 -9.19 -1.99 2.45
CA ALA A 20 -10.08 -3.07 2.87
C ALA A 20 -10.97 -2.64 4.04
N PHE A 21 -10.40 -2.00 5.07
CA PHE A 21 -11.15 -1.48 6.21
C PHE A 21 -12.14 -0.39 5.80
N GLU A 22 -11.75 0.52 4.91
CA GLU A 22 -12.65 1.54 4.38
C GLU A 22 -13.84 0.92 3.65
N LYS A 23 -13.59 -0.03 2.72
CA LYS A 23 -14.66 -0.75 2.01
C LYS A 23 -15.59 -1.50 2.96
N LEU A 24 -15.04 -2.18 3.97
CA LEU A 24 -15.83 -2.89 4.97
C LEU A 24 -16.68 -1.94 5.82
N ARG A 25 -16.14 -0.76 6.19
CA ARG A 25 -16.91 0.27 6.91
C ARG A 25 -18.05 0.82 6.05
N THR A 26 -17.78 1.14 4.80
CA THR A 26 -18.82 1.62 3.87
C THR A 26 -19.91 0.57 3.68
N SER A 27 -19.55 -0.72 3.59
CA SER A 27 -20.51 -1.81 3.43
C SER A 27 -21.37 -2.08 4.67
N HIS A 28 -20.94 -1.62 5.85
CA HIS A 28 -21.60 -1.87 7.13
C HIS A 28 -21.89 -0.57 7.90
N SER A 29 -22.08 0.54 7.18
CA SER A 29 -22.27 1.88 7.77
C SER A 29 -23.45 1.94 8.74
N ASP A 30 -24.47 1.14 8.49
CA ASP A 30 -25.73 1.17 9.22
C ASP A 30 -25.70 0.30 10.49
N ASN A 31 -24.61 -0.43 10.71
CA ASN A 31 -24.44 -1.31 11.87
C ASN A 31 -23.35 -0.77 12.83
N PRO A 32 -23.75 -0.20 13.99
CA PRO A 32 -22.80 0.36 14.96
C PRO A 32 -21.94 -0.72 15.64
N GLU A 33 -22.45 -1.93 15.82
CA GLU A 33 -21.70 -3.05 16.40
C GLU A 33 -20.58 -3.51 15.45
N ALA A 34 -20.91 -3.64 14.16
CA ALA A 34 -19.93 -3.98 13.12
C ALA A 34 -18.82 -2.93 13.04
N SER A 35 -19.17 -1.64 13.11
CA SER A 35 -18.20 -0.54 13.14
C SER A 35 -17.25 -0.62 14.34
N SER A 36 -17.78 -0.94 15.53
CA SER A 36 -16.98 -1.11 16.75
C SER A 36 -16.03 -2.31 16.64
N ALA A 37 -16.52 -3.45 16.15
CA ALA A 37 -15.71 -4.64 15.93
C ALA A 37 -14.60 -4.41 14.89
N LEU A 38 -14.89 -3.70 13.79
CA LEU A 38 -13.90 -3.34 12.78
C LEU A 38 -12.81 -2.43 13.35
N ASN A 39 -13.16 -1.46 14.20
CA ASN A 39 -12.17 -0.59 14.86
C ASN A 39 -11.29 -1.39 15.83
N LEU A 40 -11.86 -2.34 16.57
CA LEU A 40 -11.10 -3.21 17.45
C LEU A 40 -10.12 -4.09 16.66
N LEU A 41 -10.59 -4.69 15.56
CA LEU A 41 -9.77 -5.51 14.68
C LEU A 41 -8.61 -4.69 14.07
N GLN A 42 -8.90 -3.52 13.53
CA GLN A 42 -7.88 -2.62 12.95
C GLN A 42 -6.80 -2.28 13.98
N ARG A 43 -7.21 -1.91 15.21
CA ARG A 43 -6.27 -1.60 16.29
C ARG A 43 -5.38 -2.78 16.65
N ASN A 44 -5.96 -3.97 16.78
CA ASN A 44 -5.21 -5.17 17.15
C ASN A 44 -4.23 -5.60 16.05
N LEU A 45 -4.62 -5.47 14.78
CA LEU A 45 -3.72 -5.73 13.65
C LEU A 45 -2.53 -4.76 13.62
N LEU A 46 -2.77 -3.47 13.81
CA LEU A 46 -1.70 -2.48 13.91
C LEU A 46 -0.80 -2.72 15.12
N GLN A 47 -1.37 -3.12 16.26
CA GLN A 47 -0.59 -3.48 17.45
C GLN A 47 0.31 -4.70 17.20
N ALA A 48 -0.19 -5.71 16.49
CA ALA A 48 0.60 -6.88 16.11
C ALA A 48 1.77 -6.49 15.21
N ASP A 49 1.54 -5.62 14.22
CA ASP A 49 2.58 -5.11 13.31
C ASP A 49 3.65 -4.26 14.02
N ASN A 50 3.23 -3.45 14.99
CA ASN A 50 4.16 -2.68 15.82
C ASN A 50 4.98 -3.58 16.75
N SER A 51 4.42 -4.71 17.20
CA SER A 51 5.09 -5.66 18.10
C SER A 51 6.03 -6.62 17.35
N SER A 52 5.70 -6.91 16.09
CA SER A 52 6.47 -7.76 15.19
C SER A 52 6.52 -7.10 13.82
N SER A 53 7.65 -6.49 13.49
CA SER A 53 7.85 -5.84 12.20
C SER A 53 7.47 -6.77 11.04
N SER A 54 6.74 -6.23 10.06
CA SER A 54 6.26 -6.94 8.87
C SER A 54 5.21 -8.03 9.12
N PHE A 55 4.62 -8.11 10.33
CA PHE A 55 3.57 -9.08 10.63
C PHE A 55 2.42 -9.02 9.61
N LEU A 56 1.94 -7.82 9.25
CA LEU A 56 0.82 -7.68 8.31
C LEU A 56 1.16 -8.13 6.90
N PHE A 57 2.42 -7.97 6.50
CA PHE A 57 2.93 -8.47 5.22
C PHE A 57 2.98 -9.99 5.20
N ASP A 58 3.56 -10.59 6.24
CA ASP A 58 3.63 -12.05 6.36
C ASP A 58 2.24 -12.68 6.48
N PHE A 59 1.33 -12.01 7.21
CA PHE A 59 -0.05 -12.44 7.31
C PHE A 59 -0.76 -12.39 5.94
N ALA A 60 -0.61 -11.31 5.18
CA ALA A 60 -1.18 -11.20 3.83
C ALA A 60 -0.59 -12.26 2.87
N LYS A 61 0.73 -12.46 2.91
CA LYS A 61 1.41 -13.49 2.11
C LYS A 61 0.91 -14.90 2.44
N THR A 62 0.69 -15.17 3.73
CA THR A 62 0.13 -16.45 4.19
C THR A 62 -1.29 -16.66 3.68
N LEU A 63 -2.16 -15.65 3.78
CA LEU A 63 -3.53 -15.71 3.27
C LEU A 63 -3.58 -15.94 1.76
N LEU A 64 -2.74 -15.25 0.98
CA LEU A 64 -2.66 -15.44 -0.47
C LEU A 64 -2.19 -16.86 -0.83
N THR A 65 -1.22 -17.38 -0.08
CA THR A 65 -0.70 -18.73 -0.26
C THR A 65 -1.78 -19.78 0.04
N ASP A 66 -2.50 -19.62 1.15
CA ASP A 66 -3.58 -20.54 1.54
C ASP A 66 -4.75 -20.50 0.55
N ALA A 67 -5.08 -19.31 0.04
CA ALA A 67 -6.06 -19.12 -1.03
C ALA A 67 -5.58 -19.63 -2.40
N LYS A 68 -4.34 -20.14 -2.52
CA LYS A 68 -3.69 -20.60 -3.76
C LYS A 68 -3.67 -19.52 -4.85
N LEU A 69 -3.56 -18.26 -4.45
CA LEU A 69 -3.44 -17.13 -5.35
C LEU A 69 -1.96 -16.88 -5.67
N ASN A 70 -1.56 -17.10 -6.92
CA ASN A 70 -0.21 -16.81 -7.38
C ASN A 70 -0.05 -15.32 -7.69
N VAL A 71 0.04 -14.51 -6.64
CA VAL A 71 0.22 -13.05 -6.74
C VAL A 71 1.65 -12.70 -6.34
N ASN A 72 2.40 -12.12 -7.27
CA ASN A 72 3.67 -11.49 -6.95
C ASN A 72 3.38 -10.16 -6.23
N LEU A 73 3.49 -10.14 -4.91
CA LEU A 73 3.23 -8.96 -4.11
C LEU A 73 4.11 -7.79 -4.53
N GLN A 74 5.40 -8.02 -4.75
CA GLN A 74 6.36 -6.99 -5.16
C GLN A 74 5.90 -6.27 -6.44
N GLU A 75 5.51 -7.02 -7.48
CA GLU A 75 4.98 -6.43 -8.71
C GLU A 75 3.63 -5.74 -8.48
N SER A 76 2.75 -6.30 -7.64
CA SER A 76 1.46 -5.68 -7.31
C SER A 76 1.64 -4.33 -6.63
N TYR A 77 2.53 -4.22 -5.64
CA TYR A 77 2.87 -2.93 -5.02
C TYR A 77 3.40 -1.93 -6.05
N LEU A 78 4.27 -2.39 -6.97
CA LEU A 78 4.80 -1.53 -8.02
C LEU A 78 3.69 -1.02 -8.95
N ARG A 79 2.75 -1.88 -9.37
CA ARG A 79 1.59 -1.48 -10.18
C ARG A 79 0.67 -0.50 -9.44
N MET A 80 0.47 -0.67 -8.13
CA MET A 80 -0.38 0.22 -7.34
C MET A 80 0.12 1.67 -7.30
N HIS A 81 1.43 1.90 -7.45
CA HIS A 81 2.00 3.25 -7.52
C HIS A 81 1.54 4.05 -8.74
N ALA A 82 0.98 3.43 -9.78
CA ALA A 82 0.44 4.12 -10.94
C ALA A 82 -0.74 5.05 -10.57
N THR A 83 -1.55 4.63 -9.58
CA THR A 83 -2.76 5.34 -9.14
C THR A 83 -2.71 5.79 -7.69
N ALA A 84 -1.59 5.56 -6.99
CA ALA A 84 -1.42 5.99 -5.62
C ALA A 84 -1.51 7.53 -5.49
N PRO A 85 -2.06 8.06 -4.38
CA PRO A 85 -2.04 9.49 -4.07
C PRO A 85 -0.63 10.07 -4.16
N VAL A 86 -0.50 11.32 -4.58
CA VAL A 86 0.79 12.00 -4.81
C VAL A 86 1.19 12.92 -3.66
N ASP A 87 0.40 12.96 -2.58
CA ASP A 87 0.59 13.89 -1.46
C ASP A 87 1.96 13.72 -0.78
N ASP A 88 2.53 12.52 -0.84
CA ASP A 88 3.88 12.18 -0.35
C ASP A 88 5.01 12.78 -1.20
N LEU A 89 4.72 13.14 -2.45
CA LEU A 89 5.66 13.73 -3.41
C LEU A 89 5.44 15.23 -3.62
N GLU A 90 4.35 15.77 -3.10
CA GLU A 90 4.04 17.19 -3.16
C GLU A 90 4.62 17.94 -1.95
N MET A 91 5.04 19.18 -2.19
CA MET A 91 5.60 20.03 -1.14
C MET A 91 4.74 21.30 -0.97
N PRO A 92 3.57 21.19 -0.33
CA PRO A 92 2.61 22.30 -0.23
C PRO A 92 3.18 23.53 0.47
N GLN A 93 4.13 23.36 1.39
CA GLN A 93 4.86 24.44 2.05
C GLN A 93 5.74 25.29 1.11
N TYR A 94 6.07 24.78 -0.08
CA TYR A 94 6.91 25.45 -1.08
C TYR A 94 6.17 25.78 -2.37
N THR A 95 4.82 25.85 -2.33
CA THR A 95 3.98 26.12 -3.51
C THR A 95 4.38 27.40 -4.27
N ASN A 96 4.97 28.40 -3.61
CA ASN A 96 5.40 29.64 -4.29
C ASN A 96 6.76 29.55 -4.99
N ARG A 97 7.43 28.38 -4.95
CA ARG A 97 8.76 28.19 -5.55
C ARG A 97 8.67 27.23 -6.74
N PRO A 98 8.98 27.68 -7.97
CA PRO A 98 8.82 26.87 -9.17
C PRO A 98 9.74 25.64 -9.19
N GLU A 99 10.93 25.73 -8.60
CA GLU A 99 11.88 24.60 -8.58
C GLU A 99 11.31 23.37 -7.85
N PHE A 100 10.57 23.59 -6.76
CA PHE A 100 9.97 22.52 -5.96
C PHE A 100 8.72 21.92 -6.63
N GLN A 101 7.98 22.74 -7.38
CA GLN A 101 6.89 22.23 -8.22
C GLN A 101 7.43 21.34 -9.33
N GLU A 102 8.50 21.77 -10.01
CA GLU A 102 9.13 20.97 -11.07
C GLU A 102 9.69 19.65 -10.53
N LEU A 103 10.32 19.68 -9.36
CA LEU A 103 10.80 18.48 -8.68
C LEU A 103 9.65 17.50 -8.38
N SER A 104 8.54 18.01 -7.83
CA SER A 104 7.34 17.20 -7.53
C SER A 104 6.79 16.55 -8.80
N LEU A 105 6.64 17.33 -9.88
CA LEU A 105 6.18 16.84 -11.18
C LEU A 105 7.09 15.73 -11.73
N ARG A 106 8.41 15.90 -11.65
CA ARG A 106 9.38 14.88 -12.10
C ARG A 106 9.34 13.62 -11.24
N ALA A 107 9.20 13.75 -9.92
CA ALA A 107 9.08 12.62 -9.01
C ALA A 107 7.81 11.81 -9.28
N ILE A 108 6.67 12.48 -9.49
CA ILE A 108 5.39 11.85 -9.84
C ILE A 108 5.50 11.13 -11.19
N ALA A 109 6.10 11.79 -12.19
CA ALA A 109 6.32 11.20 -13.50
C ALA A 109 7.19 9.93 -13.41
N LEU A 110 8.30 10.00 -12.67
CA LEU A 110 9.17 8.85 -12.44
C LEU A 110 8.43 7.69 -11.76
N ARG A 111 7.67 7.96 -10.69
CA ARG A 111 6.87 6.95 -10.00
C ARG A 111 5.89 6.24 -10.94
N ARG A 112 5.21 7.00 -11.81
CA ARG A 112 4.28 6.44 -12.81
C ARG A 112 4.99 5.59 -13.87
N VAL A 113 6.19 5.99 -14.30
CA VAL A 113 7.00 5.19 -15.24
C VAL A 113 7.43 3.88 -14.59
N LEU A 114 7.98 3.93 -13.37
CA LEU A 114 8.43 2.75 -12.63
C LEU A 114 7.29 1.77 -12.36
N ALA A 115 6.07 2.27 -12.13
CA ALA A 115 4.90 1.43 -11.92
C ALA A 115 4.56 0.50 -13.10
N ARG A 116 5.01 0.82 -14.32
CA ARG A 116 4.77 0.04 -15.54
C ARG A 116 5.83 -1.03 -15.83
N VAL A 117 6.96 -1.01 -15.11
CA VAL A 117 8.06 -1.96 -15.29
C VAL A 117 7.60 -3.43 -15.27
N PRO A 118 6.69 -3.88 -14.38
CA PRO A 118 6.21 -5.26 -14.38
C PRO A 118 5.49 -5.69 -15.66
N ASP A 119 4.94 -4.73 -16.41
CA ASP A 119 4.19 -5.00 -17.64
C ASP A 119 5.09 -4.84 -18.88
N GLU A 120 6.05 -3.90 -18.83
CA GLU A 120 7.03 -3.68 -19.91
C GLU A 120 8.17 -4.72 -19.93
N MET A 121 8.49 -5.36 -18.78
CA MET A 121 9.51 -6.41 -18.70
C MET A 121 9.02 -7.80 -19.11
N LYS A 122 7.72 -8.01 -19.28
CA LYS A 122 7.20 -9.26 -19.84
C LYS A 122 7.64 -9.29 -21.31
N GLU A 123 8.38 -10.34 -21.70
CA GLU A 123 8.82 -10.50 -23.09
C GLU A 123 7.64 -10.28 -24.03
N PRO A 124 7.78 -9.48 -25.10
CA PRO A 124 6.79 -9.45 -26.15
C PRO A 124 6.69 -10.87 -26.74
N ALA A 125 5.47 -11.42 -26.73
CA ALA A 125 5.16 -12.71 -27.32
C ALA A 125 5.49 -12.78 -28.82
#